data_AF-A0A238LK01-F1
#
_entry.id   AF-A0A238LK01-F1
#
_cell.length_a   1.000
_cell.length_b   1.000
_cell.length_c   1.000
_cell.angle_alpha   90.00
_cell.angle_beta   90.00
_cell.angle_gamma   90.00
#
_symmetry.space_group_name_H-M   'P 1'
#
loop_
_entity.id
_entity.type
_entity.pdbx_description
1 polymer ?
#
loop_
_entity_poly.entity_id
_entity_poly.type
_entity_poly.pdbx_seq_one_letter_code
_entity_poly.pdbx_strand_id
1 'polypeptide(L)'
;MASIKENRGFRNLWLSRWVKMQAMALLMLVPVASQAGSCLAPIRPFVLSDSQAARDFADFIRRDFEVYITDVQDYFRCLEQERARAFEEAREVSLDYGRFLELVGD
;
A
#
# COMPACT_ATOMS: atom_id res chain seq x y z
N MET A 1 0.18 57.90 14.41
CA MET A 1 -0.19 56.46 14.53
C MET A 1 -0.10 55.76 13.16
N ALA A 2 1.10 55.64 12.58
CA ALA A 2 1.30 55.04 11.24
C ALA A 2 2.17 53.76 11.23
N SER A 3 2.91 53.49 12.31
CA SER A 3 3.90 52.40 12.35
C SER A 3 3.33 50.99 12.66
N ILE A 4 2.07 50.91 13.12
CA ILE A 4 1.47 49.63 13.58
C ILE A 4 0.90 48.79 12.42
N LYS A 5 0.57 49.40 11.27
CA LYS A 5 -0.06 48.68 10.13
C LYS A 5 0.95 47.89 9.30
N GLU A 6 2.17 48.42 9.15
CA GLU A 6 3.22 47.83 8.32
C GLU A 6 3.79 46.53 8.90
N ASN A 7 3.96 46.48 10.23
CA ASN A 7 4.46 45.30 10.94
C ASN A 7 3.47 44.12 10.90
N ARG A 8 2.15 44.38 10.89
CA ARG A 8 1.13 43.34 10.71
C ARG A 8 1.15 42.73 9.31
N GLY A 9 1.33 43.55 8.27
CA GLY A 9 1.37 43.08 6.88
C GLY A 9 2.53 42.12 6.61
N PHE A 10 3.73 42.46 7.08
CA PHE A 10 4.94 41.64 6.88
C PHE A 10 4.85 40.28 7.58
N ARG A 11 4.31 40.25 8.80
CA ARG A 11 4.12 39.01 9.57
C ARG A 11 3.11 38.07 8.91
N ASN A 12 2.05 38.61 8.31
CA ASN A 12 1.02 37.83 7.61
C ASN A 12 1.56 37.22 6.29
N LEU A 13 2.44 37.94 5.60
CA LEU A 13 3.13 37.45 4.40
C LEU A 13 4.09 36.30 4.72
N TRP A 14 4.82 36.39 5.83
CA TRP A 14 5.76 35.35 6.26
C TRP A 14 5.03 34.07 6.70
N LEU A 15 3.95 34.22 7.48
CA LEU A 15 3.05 33.13 7.88
C LEU A 15 2.40 32.46 6.67
N SER A 16 1.89 33.24 5.70
CA SER A 16 1.29 32.71 4.47
C SER A 16 2.29 31.90 3.64
N ARG A 17 3.54 32.38 3.52
CA ARG A 17 4.61 31.67 2.79
C ARG A 17 4.98 30.35 3.46
N TRP A 18 5.06 30.33 4.78
CA TRP A 18 5.32 29.12 5.56
C TRP A 18 4.21 28.08 5.41
N VAL A 19 2.94 28.49 5.53
CA VAL A 19 1.79 27.60 5.36
C VAL A 19 1.76 27.00 3.94
N LYS A 20 2.04 27.80 2.92
CA LYS A 20 2.10 27.33 1.53
C LYS A 20 3.23 26.32 1.30
N MET A 21 4.42 26.55 1.85
CA MET A 21 5.52 25.60 1.74
C MET A 21 5.21 24.28 2.46
N GLN A 22 4.61 24.35 3.65
CA GLN A 22 4.20 23.17 4.40
C GLN A 22 3.12 22.37 3.65
N ALA A 23 2.14 23.04 3.04
CA ALA A 23 1.12 22.39 2.22
C ALA A 23 1.73 21.69 0.98
N MET A 24 2.70 22.32 0.33
CA MET A 24 3.36 21.74 -0.85
C MET A 24 4.24 20.55 -0.47
N ALA A 25 4.94 20.59 0.67
CA ALA A 25 5.70 19.47 1.19
C ALA A 25 4.78 18.27 1.54
N LEU A 26 3.61 18.53 2.13
CA LEU A 26 2.61 17.49 2.39
C LEU A 26 2.12 16.81 1.11
N LEU A 27 1.98 17.56 0.02
CA LEU A 27 1.51 17.04 -1.27
C LEU A 27 2.51 16.07 -1.92
N MET A 28 3.81 16.24 -1.65
CA MET A 28 4.89 15.40 -2.21
C MET A 28 5.07 14.06 -1.47
N LEU A 29 4.46 13.90 -0.28
CA LEU A 29 4.49 12.66 0.51
C LEU A 29 3.41 11.66 0.11
N VAL A 30 2.58 11.97 -0.90
CA VAL A 30 1.56 11.04 -1.39
C VAL A 30 2.28 9.92 -2.16
N PRO A 31 2.22 8.67 -1.69
CA PRO A 31 2.74 7.55 -2.47
C PRO A 31 1.99 7.51 -3.80
N VAL A 32 2.71 7.56 -4.92
CA VAL A 32 2.13 7.18 -6.20
C VAL A 32 1.74 5.72 -6.06
N ALA A 33 0.44 5.44 -6.11
CA ALA A 33 -0.06 4.08 -6.09
C ALA A 33 0.46 3.35 -7.33
N SER A 34 1.59 2.66 -7.21
CA SER A 34 1.92 1.59 -8.13
C SER A 34 0.84 0.53 -7.94
N GLN A 35 0.06 0.24 -8.98
CA GLN A 35 -1.08 -0.70 -8.94
C GLN A 35 -0.68 -2.17 -8.73
N ALA A 36 0.56 -2.43 -8.30
CA ALA A 36 0.96 -3.72 -7.75
C ALA A 36 0.78 -3.65 -6.23
N GLY A 37 -0.34 -4.14 -5.72
CA GLY A 37 -0.51 -4.36 -4.29
C GLY A 37 0.55 -5.36 -3.81
N SER A 38 1.31 -5.00 -2.78
CA SER A 38 2.21 -5.97 -2.14
C SER A 38 1.36 -6.94 -1.31
N CYS A 39 1.04 -8.11 -1.87
CA CYS A 39 0.35 -9.14 -1.12
C CYS A 39 1.27 -9.69 -0.02
N LEU A 40 0.97 -9.37 1.24
CA LEU A 40 1.75 -9.78 2.39
C LEU A 40 1.26 -11.14 2.90
N ALA A 41 2.13 -12.14 2.88
CA ALA A 41 1.82 -13.44 3.44
C ALA A 41 1.77 -13.36 4.98
N PRO A 42 0.74 -13.93 5.63
CA PRO A 42 0.67 -13.96 7.09
C PRO A 42 1.73 -14.89 7.68
N ILE A 43 2.15 -14.58 8.91
CA ILE A 43 3.14 -15.38 9.64
C ILE A 43 2.48 -16.67 10.12
N ARG A 44 3.14 -17.80 9.91
CA ARG A 44 2.62 -19.09 10.37
C ARG A 44 2.59 -19.15 11.90
N PRO A 45 1.49 -19.61 12.51
CA PRO A 45 1.41 -19.78 13.95
C PRO A 45 2.36 -20.87 14.43
N PHE A 46 2.87 -20.72 15.66
CA PHE A 46 3.77 -21.70 16.28
C PHE A 46 2.99 -22.87 16.87
N VAL A 47 3.58 -24.08 16.85
CA VAL A 47 3.01 -25.28 17.48
C VAL A 47 4.01 -25.81 18.50
N LEU A 48 3.58 -25.90 19.76
CA LEU A 48 4.37 -26.54 20.82
C LEU A 48 4.35 -28.05 20.65
N SER A 49 5.53 -28.68 20.70
CA SER A 49 5.68 -30.14 20.64
C SER A 49 5.29 -30.83 21.96
N ASP A 50 5.33 -30.11 23.08
CA ASP A 50 4.91 -30.63 24.38
C ASP A 50 3.40 -30.53 24.54
N SER A 51 2.76 -31.67 24.77
CA SER A 51 1.30 -31.78 24.86
C SER A 51 0.73 -31.15 26.14
N GLN A 52 1.52 -31.02 27.21
CA GLN A 52 1.06 -30.34 28.43
C GLN A 52 1.06 -28.83 28.20
N ALA A 53 2.17 -28.25 27.74
CA ALA A 53 2.24 -26.84 27.39
C ALA A 53 1.21 -26.45 26.32
N ALA A 54 0.95 -27.31 25.34
CA ALA A 54 -0.09 -27.06 24.34
C ALA A 54 -1.50 -26.95 24.96
N ARG A 55 -1.80 -27.69 26.04
CA ARG A 55 -3.07 -27.57 26.78
C ARG A 55 -3.08 -26.31 27.63
N ASP A 56 -1.99 -26.03 28.32
CA ASP A 56 -1.86 -24.87 29.22
C ASP A 56 -2.01 -23.54 28.47
N PHE A 57 -1.59 -23.50 27.20
CA PHE A 57 -1.69 -22.32 26.33
C PHE A 57 -2.71 -22.48 25.19
N ALA A 58 -3.64 -23.43 25.28
CA ALA A 58 -4.54 -23.80 24.18
C ALA A 58 -5.33 -22.63 23.60
N ASP A 59 -5.80 -21.71 24.45
CA ASP A 59 -6.60 -20.57 23.99
C ASP A 59 -5.77 -19.54 23.20
N PHE A 60 -4.51 -19.33 23.58
CA PHE A 60 -3.59 -18.46 22.83
C PHE A 60 -3.24 -19.08 21.47
N ILE A 61 -2.89 -20.38 21.47
CA ILE A 61 -2.57 -21.10 20.24
C ILE A 61 -3.79 -21.09 19.32
N ARG A 62 -5.00 -21.38 19.83
CA ARG A 62 -6.22 -21.35 19.02
C ARG A 62 -6.42 -19.99 18.37
N ARG A 63 -6.26 -18.91 19.12
CA ARG A 63 -6.42 -17.55 18.61
C ARG A 63 -5.42 -17.22 17.50
N ASP A 64 -4.15 -17.61 17.66
CA ASP A 64 -3.13 -17.39 16.62
C ASP A 64 -3.48 -18.12 15.31
N PHE A 65 -4.04 -19.33 15.40
CA PHE A 65 -4.54 -20.06 14.24
C PHE A 65 -5.76 -19.39 13.59
N GLU A 66 -6.72 -18.92 14.39
CA GLU A 66 -7.90 -18.21 13.88
C GLU A 66 -7.53 -16.91 13.14
N VAL A 67 -6.57 -16.15 13.70
CA VAL A 67 -6.02 -14.95 13.04
C VAL A 67 -5.35 -15.33 11.73
N TYR A 68 -4.46 -16.33 11.74
CA TYR A 68 -3.79 -16.79 10.51
C TYR A 68 -4.78 -17.23 9.41
N ILE A 69 -5.83 -17.98 9.78
CA ILE A 69 -6.85 -18.46 8.82
C ILE A 69 -7.63 -17.29 8.20
N THR A 70 -7.85 -16.22 8.97
CA THR A 70 -8.51 -15.02 8.44
C THR A 70 -7.56 -14.27 7.50
N ASP A 71 -6.34 -14.01 7.95
CA ASP A 71 -5.37 -13.22 7.19
C ASP A 71 -4.94 -13.91 5.89
N VAL A 72 -4.88 -15.25 5.87
CA VAL A 72 -4.51 -16.00 4.66
C VAL A 72 -5.59 -15.92 3.57
N GLN A 73 -6.86 -15.74 3.94
CA GLN A 73 -7.93 -15.51 2.98
C GLN A 73 -7.79 -14.14 2.30
N ASP A 74 -7.47 -13.11 3.09
CA ASP A 74 -7.20 -11.76 2.56
C ASP A 74 -5.97 -11.76 1.65
N TYR A 75 -4.92 -12.50 2.03
CA TYR A 75 -3.74 -12.73 1.21
C TYR A 75 -4.08 -13.39 -0.13
N PHE A 76 -4.88 -14.47 -0.13
CA PHE A 76 -5.29 -15.12 -1.37
C PHE A 76 -6.15 -14.22 -2.27
N ARG A 77 -7.06 -13.44 -1.68
CA ARG A 77 -7.84 -12.45 -2.44
C ARG A 77 -6.94 -11.43 -3.12
N CYS A 78 -5.91 -10.94 -2.42
CA CYS A 78 -4.92 -10.04 -3.01
C CYS A 78 -4.19 -10.70 -4.18
N LEU A 79 -3.69 -11.93 -4.00
CA LEU A 79 -2.96 -12.64 -5.05
C LEU A 79 -3.82 -12.86 -6.31
N GLU A 80 -5.10 -13.20 -6.15
CA GLU A 80 -5.97 -13.40 -7.29
C GLU A 80 -6.27 -12.09 -8.04
N GLN A 81 -6.35 -10.96 -7.33
CA GLN A 81 -6.47 -9.64 -7.95
C GLN A 81 -5.22 -9.27 -8.74
N GLU A 82 -4.03 -9.46 -8.17
CA GLU A 82 -2.76 -9.21 -8.88
C GLU A 82 -2.59 -10.12 -10.08
N ARG A 83 -2.98 -11.39 -9.94
CA ARG A 83 -3.02 -12.33 -11.06
C ARG A 83 -3.93 -11.82 -12.17
N ALA A 84 -5.18 -11.45 -11.86
CA ALA A 84 -6.13 -10.94 -12.85
C ALA A 84 -5.59 -9.67 -13.56
N ARG A 85 -5.02 -8.73 -12.80
CA ARG A 85 -4.36 -7.54 -13.34
C ARG A 85 -3.24 -7.90 -14.31
N ALA A 86 -2.31 -8.77 -13.88
CA ALA A 86 -1.16 -9.17 -14.69
C ALA A 86 -1.58 -9.92 -15.96
N PHE A 87 -2.66 -10.71 -15.90
CA PHE A 87 -3.23 -11.36 -17.07
C PHE A 87 -3.75 -10.36 -18.10
N GLU A 88 -4.44 -9.30 -17.65
CA GLU A 88 -4.95 -8.27 -18.54
C GLU A 88 -3.81 -7.47 -19.18
N GLU A 89 -2.80 -7.08 -18.40
CA GLU A 89 -1.59 -6.41 -18.91
C GLU A 89 -0.88 -7.28 -19.96
N ALA A 90 -0.70 -8.57 -19.68
CA ALA A 90 -0.10 -9.50 -20.64
C ALA A 90 -0.92 -9.65 -21.92
N ARG A 91 -2.25 -9.62 -21.82
CA ARG A 91 -3.16 -9.63 -22.98
C ARG A 91 -2.97 -8.39 -23.85
N GLU A 92 -2.98 -7.21 -23.26
CA GLU A 92 -2.76 -5.94 -23.96
C GLU A 92 -1.40 -5.91 -24.65
N VAL A 93 -0.33 -6.26 -23.93
CA VAL A 93 1.03 -6.33 -24.48
C VAL A 93 1.13 -7.32 -25.65
N SER A 94 0.44 -8.46 -25.56
CA SER A 94 0.42 -9.45 -26.65
C SER A 94 -0.29 -8.92 -27.90
N LEU A 95 -1.40 -8.17 -27.73
CA LEU A 95 -2.10 -7.52 -28.83
C LEU A 95 -1.24 -6.43 -29.46
N ASP A 96 -0.53 -5.66 -28.65
CA ASP A 96 0.39 -4.62 -29.11
C ASP A 96 1.53 -5.21 -29.92
N TYR A 97 2.09 -6.33 -29.46
CA TYR A 97 3.11 -7.07 -30.18
C TYR A 97 2.58 -7.63 -31.51
N GLY A 98 1.36 -8.15 -31.55
CA GLY A 98 0.72 -8.60 -32.79
C GLY A 98 0.61 -7.48 -33.82
N ARG A 99 0.14 -6.28 -33.41
CA ARG A 99 0.09 -5.10 -34.29
C ARG A 99 1.48 -4.65 -34.74
N PHE A 100 2.48 -4.77 -33.88
CA PHE A 100 3.86 -4.50 -34.26
C PHE A 100 4.35 -5.45 -35.37
N LEU A 101 4.08 -6.75 -35.25
CA LEU A 101 4.44 -7.75 -36.28
C LEU A 101 3.81 -7.42 -37.65
N GLU A 102 2.52 -7.05 -37.66
CA GLU A 102 1.83 -6.61 -38.88
C GLU A 102 2.50 -5.40 -39.54
N LEU A 103 3.07 -4.48 -38.75
CA LEU A 103 3.76 -3.29 -39.26
C LEU A 103 5.15 -3.59 -39.83
N VAL A 104 5.86 -4.58 -39.27
CA VAL A 104 7.22 -4.93 -39.74
C VAL A 104 7.22 -5.97 -40.86
N GLY A 105 6.08 -6.63 -41.11
CA GLY A 105 5.91 -7.54 -42.23
C GLY A 105 6.55 -8.92 -42.06
N ASP A 106 6.68 -9.39 -40.80
CA ASP A 106 7.05 -10.77 -40.45
C ASP A 106 5.81 -11.64 -40.22
#